data_AF-A0A142FPZ5-F1
#
_entry.id   AF-A0A142FPZ5-F1
#
_cell.length_a   1.000
_cell.length_b   1.000
_cell.length_c   1.000
_cell.angle_alpha   90.00
_cell.angle_beta   90.00
_cell.angle_gamma   90.00
#
_symmetry.space_group_name_H-M   'P 1'
#
loop_
_entity.id
_entity.type
_entity.pdbx_description
1 polymer ?
#
loop_
_entity_poly.entity_id
_entity_poly.type
_entity_poly.pdbx_seq_one_letter_code
_entity_poly.pdbx_strand_id
1 'polypeptide(L)' 'MSTFAFLDIETTGGNPQRDRITEIGIRFWRAGDVVGEWQALLGRDKKPYRIIELPPLTQPAVLMP' A
#
# COMPACT_ATOMS: atom_id res chain seq x y z
N MET A 1 -3.18 22.11 -4.83
CA MET A 1 -2.87 21.14 -3.76
C MET A 1 -2.73 19.76 -4.38
N SER A 2 -1.63 19.07 -4.11
CA SER A 2 -1.39 17.70 -4.61
C SER A 2 -2.11 16.67 -3.73
N THR A 3 -2.55 15.57 -4.34
CA THR A 3 -2.99 14.37 -3.60
C THR A 3 -1.93 13.31 -3.79
N PHE A 4 -1.45 12.72 -2.71
CA PHE A 4 -0.54 11.57 -2.74
C PHE A 4 -1.37 10.29 -2.64
N ALA A 5 -0.92 9.24 -3.32
CA ALA A 5 -1.46 7.90 -3.17
C ALA A 5 -0.35 7.01 -2.63
N PHE A 6 -0.56 6.43 -1.45
CA PHE A 6 0.29 5.38 -0.91
C PHE A 6 -0.29 4.06 -1.38
N LEU A 7 0.52 3.33 -2.15
CA LEU A 7 0.15 2.10 -2.83
C LEU A 7 0.91 0.94 -2.21
N ASP A 8 0.17 -0.10 -1.85
CA ASP A 8 0.70 -1.38 -1.42
C ASP A 8 0.19 -2.49 -2.35
N ILE A 9 1.09 -3.39 -2.75
CA ILE A 9 0.80 -4.48 -3.69
C ILE A 9 1.37 -5.77 -3.12
N GLU A 10 0.46 -6.69 -2.82
CA GLU A 10 0.83 -8.04 -2.40
C GLU A 10 0.83 -8.97 -3.61
N THR A 11 1.80 -9.88 -3.65
CA THR A 11 2.01 -10.78 -4.78
C THR A 11 2.24 -12.21 -4.31
N THR A 12 2.07 -13.18 -5.22
CA THR A 12 2.43 -14.58 -4.95
C THR A 12 3.95 -14.80 -4.82
N GLY A 13 4.77 -13.81 -5.15
CA GLY A 13 6.23 -13.87 -5.15
C GLY A 13 6.87 -12.66 -5.84
N GLY A 14 8.19 -12.50 -5.73
CA GLY A 14 8.91 -11.30 -6.18
C GLY A 14 9.28 -11.22 -7.67
N ASN A 15 8.83 -12.16 -8.52
CA ASN A 15 9.16 -12.15 -9.95
C ASN A 15 8.04 -11.50 -10.78
N PRO A 16 8.28 -10.30 -11.35
CA PRO A 16 7.23 -9.54 -12.04
C PRO A 16 6.76 -10.16 -13.36
N GLN A 17 7.49 -11.13 -13.92
CA GLN A 17 7.10 -11.78 -15.18
C GLN A 17 6.14 -12.96 -14.97
N ARG A 18 6.09 -13.54 -13.76
CA ARG A 18 5.33 -14.78 -13.51
C ARG A 18 4.39 -14.71 -12.31
N ASP A 19 4.74 -13.93 -11.29
CA ASP A 19 3.98 -13.88 -10.05
C ASP A 19 2.78 -12.96 -10.22
N ARG A 20 1.67 -13.30 -9.56
CA ARG A 20 0.39 -12.60 -9.69
C ARG A 20 0.17 -11.66 -8.51
N ILE A 21 -0.51 -10.55 -8.75
CA ILE A 21 -1.03 -9.69 -7.69
C ILE A 21 -2.16 -10.42 -6.97
N THR A 22 -2.14 -10.43 -5.64
CA THR A 22 -3.18 -11.01 -4.77
C THR A 22 -4.00 -9.97 -4.05
N GLU A 23 -3.46 -8.77 -3.83
CA GLU A 23 -4.17 -7.64 -3.22
C GLU A 23 -3.61 -6.32 -3.74
N ILE A 24 -4.46 -5.29 -3.78
CA ILE A 24 -4.06 -3.90 -3.97
C ILE A 24 -4.72 -3.06 -2.88
N GLY A 25 -3.91 -2.31 -2.13
CA GLY A 25 -4.35 -1.34 -1.13
C GLY A 25 -3.91 0.07 -1.49
N ILE A 26 -4.81 1.05 -1.35
CA ILE A 26 -4.52 2.47 -1.66
C ILE A 26 -5.06 3.38 -0.56
N ARG A 27 -4.22 4.30 -0.09
CA ARG A 27 -4.62 5.44 0.76
C ARG A 27 -4.33 6.76 0.05
N PHE A 28 -5.34 7.62 -0.05
CA PHE A 28 -5.21 8.96 -0.61
C PHE A 28 -4.98 9.98 0.49
N TRP A 29 -3.94 10.79 0.34
CA TRP A 29 -3.55 11.82 1.30
C TRP A 29 -3.54 13.20 0.66
N ARG A 30 -4.05 14.19 1.37
CA ARG A 30 -4.02 15.59 0.94
C ARG A 30 -3.84 16.47 2.16
N ALA A 31 -2.85 17.36 2.12
CA ALA A 31 -2.58 18.33 3.18
C ALA A 31 -2.41 17.72 4.59
N GLY A 32 -1.86 16.51 4.69
CA GLY A 32 -1.66 15.80 5.96
C GLY A 32 -2.83 14.92 6.39
N ASP A 33 -3.95 14.97 5.68
CA ASP A 33 -5.14 14.19 6.01
C ASP A 33 -5.34 13.01 5.05
N VAL A 34 -5.85 11.89 5.58
CA VAL A 34 -6.41 10.81 4.77
C VAL A 34 -7.73 11.28 4.18
N VAL A 35 -7.82 11.35 2.85
CA VAL A 35 -9.03 11.78 2.13
C VAL A 35 -9.75 10.65 1.42
N GLY A 36 -9.22 9.43 1.49
CA GLY A 36 -9.88 8.25 0.96
C GLY A 36 -9.06 6.99 1.09
N GLU A 37 -9.74 5.86 0.94
CA GLU A 37 -9.15 4.54 0.89
C GLU A 37 -9.83 3.67 -0.16
N TRP A 38 -9.07 2.77 -0.74
CA TRP A 38 -9.58 1.73 -1.63
C TRP A 38 -8.77 0.45 -1.43
N GLN A 39 -9.45 -0.70 -1.51
CA GLN A 39 -8.80 -1.99 -1.44
C GLN A 39 -9.52 -3.01 -2.31
N ALA A 40 -8.78 -3.97 -2.86
CA ALA A 40 -9.34 -5.13 -3.53
C ALA A 40 -8.46 -6.37 -3.38
N LEU A 41 -9.10 -7.49 -3.05
CA LEU A 41 -8.50 -8.83 -3.11
C LEU A 41 -8.66 -9.40 -4.51
N LEU A 42 -7.59 -9.92 -5.08
CA LEU A 42 -7.54 -10.49 -6.42
C LEU A 42 -7.22 -11.98 -6.31
N GLY A 43 -8.18 -12.86 -6.60
CA GLY A 43 -7.98 -14.31 -6.56
C GLY A 43 -9.20 -15.12 -6.15
N ARG A 44 -9.06 -16.46 -6.22
CA ARG A 44 -10.16 -17.41 -6.00
C ARG A 44 -10.48 -17.64 -4.51
N ASP A 45 -9.51 -17.41 -3.63
CA ASP A 45 -9.58 -17.84 -2.21
C ASP A 45 -9.86 -16.71 -1.21
N LYS A 46 -10.20 -15.50 -1.70
CA LYS A 46 -10.69 -14.29 -0.99
C LYS A 46 -10.58 -14.31 0.55
N LYS A 47 -9.36 -14.39 1.10
CA LYS A 47 -9.13 -14.08 2.52
C LYS A 47 -8.67 -12.62 2.58
N PRO A 48 -9.37 -11.74 3.31
CA PRO A 48 -8.93 -10.37 3.49
C PRO A 48 -7.63 -10.37 4.27
N TYR A 49 -6.56 -9.86 3.66
CA TYR A 49 -5.46 -9.32 4.44
C TYR A 49 -5.84 -7.91 4.83
N ARG A 50 -5.48 -7.53 6.05
CA ARG A 50 -5.70 -6.18 6.55
C ARG A 50 -4.51 -5.37 6.07
N ILE A 51 -4.74 -4.23 5.42
CA ILE A 51 -3.71 -3.21 5.24
C ILE A 51 -3.21 -2.89 6.65
N ILE A 52 -2.00 -3.36 6.98
CA ILE A 52 -1.32 -2.98 8.21
C ILE A 52 -0.61 -1.68 7.86
N GLU A 53 -1.22 -0.57 8.25
CA GLU A 53 -0.54 0.72 8.26
C GLU A 53 0.73 0.53 9.11
N LEU A 54 1.89 0.58 8.46
CA LEU A 54 3.14 0.72 9.20
C LEU A 54 2.97 1.98 10.05
N PRO A 55 3.20 1.91 11.37
CA PRO A 55 3.09 3.10 12.20
C PRO A 55 3.94 4.20 11.54
N PRO A 56 3.44 5.45 11.49
CA PRO A 56 4.16 6.53 10.86
C PRO A 56 5.59 6.53 11.36
N LEU A 57 6.56 6.40 10.45
CA LEU A 57 7.93 6.75 10.78
C LEU A 57 7.87 8.23 11.15
N THR A 58 7.90 8.54 12.44
CA THR A 58 7.85 9.91 12.95
C THR A 58 9.03 10.76 12.46
N GLN A 59 9.99 10.16 11.76
CA GLN A 59 11.07 10.81 11.04
C GLN A 59 11.38 10.01 9.77
N PRO A 60 11.61 10.64 8.59
CA PRO A 60 12.31 9.95 7.52
C PRO A 60 13.70 9.57 8.05
N ALA A 61 13.92 8.28 8.32
CA ALA A 61 15.20 7.76 8.71
C ALA A 61 16.12 7.69 7.48
N VAL A 62 16.65 8.84 7.05
CA VAL A 62 17.99 8.92 6.44
C VAL A 62 18.57 10.31 6.72
N LEU A 63 19.28 10.46 7.84
CA LEU A 63 20.48 11.28 7.90
C LEU A 63 21.59 10.42 7.28
N MET A 64 22.06 10.77 6.09
CA MET A 64 23.44 10.41 5.71
C MET A 64 24.33 11.60 6.03
N PRO A 65 25.54 11.38 6.57
CA PRO A 65 26.56 12.42 6.64
C PRO A 65 26.98 12.92 5.24
#